data_AF-A0A2J7Z195-F1
#
_entry.id   AF-A0A2J7Z195-F1
#
_cell.length_a   1.000
_cell.length_b   1.000
_cell.length_c   1.000
_cell.angle_alpha   90.00
_cell.angle_beta   90.00
_cell.angle_gamma   90.00
#
_symmetry.space_group_name_H-M   'P 1'
#
loop_
_entity.id
_entity.type
_entity.pdbx_description
1 polymer ?
#
loop_
_entity_poly.entity_id
_entity_poly.type
_entity_poly.pdbx_seq_one_letter_code
_entity_poly.pdbx_strand_id
1 'polypeptide(L)'
;TPPCTQVSIAAAILKDAEVGVDTYAQLNYLRNYTPKPMATLECLCSSAVKAAVDMKAALICVVTNTGAPIRAIAKYRPSQAVVVVTTRKHVARQCNMNYGCVPLLLRQREEHAMEHIVEL
;
A
#
# COMPACT_ATOMS: atom_id res chain seq x y z
N THR A 1 13.65 29.78 -8.49
CA THR A 1 13.00 28.76 -9.33
C THR A 1 11.54 28.65 -8.95
N PRO A 2 10.60 28.50 -9.90
CA PRO A 2 9.17 28.42 -9.59
C PRO A 2 8.83 27.16 -8.78
N PRO A 3 7.79 27.19 -7.93
CA PRO A 3 7.48 26.11 -7.00
C PRO A 3 7.20 24.77 -7.69
N CYS A 4 6.60 24.79 -8.90
CA CYS A 4 6.35 23.58 -9.68
C CYS A 4 7.63 22.81 -10.03
N THR A 5 8.70 23.52 -10.42
CA THR A 5 9.98 22.88 -10.78
C THR A 5 10.64 22.18 -9.60
N GLN A 6 10.51 22.73 -8.39
CA GLN A 6 11.08 22.12 -7.19
C GLN A 6 10.42 20.77 -6.88
N VAL A 7 9.09 20.72 -6.96
CA VAL A 7 8.32 19.48 -6.74
C VAL A 7 8.65 18.44 -7.81
N SER A 8 8.76 18.83 -9.08
CA SER A 8 9.12 17.92 -10.16
C SER A 8 10.53 17.33 -10.01
N ILE A 9 11.52 18.14 -9.60
CA ILE A 9 12.89 17.67 -9.35
C ILE A 9 12.89 16.71 -8.15
N ALA A 10 12.23 17.05 -7.05
CA ALA A 10 12.13 16.18 -5.89
C ALA A 10 11.48 14.83 -6.24
N ALA A 11 10.40 14.84 -7.04
CA ALA A 11 9.75 13.62 -7.50
C ALA A 11 10.67 12.76 -8.39
N ALA A 12 11.46 13.38 -9.28
CA ALA A 12 12.42 12.66 -10.12
C ALA A 12 13.52 11.98 -9.28
N ILE A 13 14.09 12.69 -8.31
CA ILE A 13 15.12 12.14 -7.39
C ILE A 13 14.56 10.95 -6.60
N LEU A 14 13.34 11.07 -6.08
CA LEU A 14 12.71 9.98 -5.32
C LEU A 14 12.47 8.75 -6.19
N LYS A 15 11.98 8.95 -7.42
CA LYS A 15 11.78 7.86 -8.37
C LYS A 15 13.07 7.08 -8.63
N ASP A 16 14.19 7.78 -8.82
CA ASP A 16 15.48 7.15 -9.07
C ASP A 16 16.02 6.46 -7.80
N ALA A 17 15.82 7.07 -6.64
CA ALA A 17 16.22 6.51 -5.35
C ALA A 17 15.48 5.21 -5.01
N GLU A 18 14.20 5.10 -5.38
CA GLU A 18 13.37 3.91 -5.12
C GLU A 18 13.86 2.68 -5.90
N VAL A 19 14.46 2.86 -7.09
CA VAL A 19 15.00 1.75 -7.90
C VAL A 19 16.15 1.02 -7.19
N GLY A 20 16.90 1.71 -6.33
CA GLY A 20 18.04 1.13 -5.60
C GLY A 20 17.65 0.31 -4.36
N VAL A 21 16.36 0.21 -4.04
CA VAL A 21 15.90 -0.41 -2.79
C VAL A 21 15.60 -1.90 -2.98
N ASP A 22 16.35 -2.76 -2.28
CA ASP A 22 16.00 -4.19 -2.19
C ASP A 22 14.80 -4.41 -1.25
N THR A 23 13.63 -4.48 -1.87
CA THR A 23 12.36 -4.69 -1.20
C THR A 23 12.25 -6.08 -0.56
N TYR A 24 12.87 -7.09 -1.17
CA TYR A 24 12.77 -8.48 -0.70
C TYR A 24 13.55 -8.68 0.59
N ALA A 25 14.79 -8.15 0.63
CA ALA A 25 15.59 -8.16 1.84
C ALA A 25 14.93 -7.37 2.99
N GLN A 26 14.38 -6.18 2.70
CA GLN A 26 13.66 -5.37 3.70
C GLN A 26 12.45 -6.11 4.27
N LEU A 27 11.62 -6.74 3.43
CA LEU A 27 10.46 -7.49 3.87
C LEU A 27 10.85 -8.63 4.82
N ASN A 28 11.86 -9.42 4.45
CA ASN A 28 12.32 -10.54 5.25
C ASN A 28 12.89 -10.08 6.59
N TYR A 29 13.67 -9.00 6.58
CA TYR A 29 14.16 -8.37 7.80
C TYR A 29 13.00 -7.98 8.72
N LEU A 30 12.07 -7.16 8.23
CA LEU A 30 10.94 -6.66 9.03
C LEU A 30 10.05 -7.79 9.56
N ARG A 31 9.81 -8.83 8.76
CA ARG A 31 9.00 -9.99 9.14
C ARG A 31 9.68 -10.83 10.22
N ASN A 32 11.00 -10.98 10.17
CA ASN A 32 11.76 -11.74 11.17
C ASN A 32 11.87 -11.02 12.51
N TYR A 33 11.96 -9.69 12.51
CA TYR A 33 12.01 -8.86 13.73
C TYR A 33 10.63 -8.50 14.31
N THR A 34 9.53 -8.92 13.67
CA THR A 34 8.19 -8.75 14.23
C THR A 34 7.92 -9.84 15.28
N PRO A 35 7.41 -9.50 16.49
CA PRO A 35 7.16 -10.47 17.55
C PRO A 35 6.16 -11.56 17.11
N LYS A 36 6.45 -12.81 17.50
CA LYS A 36 5.62 -13.98 17.20
C LYS A 36 4.97 -14.48 18.50
N PRO A 37 3.68 -14.85 18.51
CA PRO A 37 2.76 -14.87 17.36
C PRO A 37 2.33 -13.47 16.90
N MET A 38 2.21 -13.29 15.59
CA MET A 38 1.77 -12.03 15.01
C MET A 38 0.25 -11.86 15.17
N ALA A 39 -0.22 -10.63 15.29
CA ALA A 39 -1.65 -10.33 15.21
C ALA A 39 -2.22 -10.76 13.85
N THR A 40 -3.50 -11.15 13.79
CA THR A 40 -4.13 -11.68 12.57
C THR A 40 -4.00 -10.75 11.37
N LEU A 41 -4.23 -9.45 11.58
CA LEU A 41 -4.11 -8.43 10.53
C LEU A 41 -2.67 -8.32 10.02
N GLU A 42 -1.69 -8.32 10.93
CA GLU A 42 -0.27 -8.26 10.58
C GLU A 42 0.18 -9.52 9.82
N CYS A 43 -0.30 -10.69 10.25
CA CYS A 43 -0.05 -11.97 9.59
C CYS A 43 -0.59 -11.94 8.15
N LEU A 44 -1.82 -11.46 7.95
CA LEU A 44 -2.45 -11.31 6.64
C LEU A 44 -1.66 -10.35 5.75
N CYS A 45 -1.35 -9.15 6.23
CA CYS A 45 -0.62 -8.14 5.46
C CYS A 45 0.79 -8.60 5.10
N SER A 46 1.53 -9.21 6.03
CA SER A 46 2.87 -9.73 5.76
C SER A 46 2.86 -10.83 4.69
N SER A 47 1.86 -11.69 4.73
CA SER A 47 1.69 -12.79 3.77
C SER A 47 1.23 -12.28 2.40
N ALA A 48 0.32 -11.31 2.37
CA ALA A 48 -0.14 -10.68 1.13
C ALA A 48 1.01 -9.97 0.39
N VAL A 49 1.86 -9.23 1.09
CA VAL A 49 3.02 -8.59 0.45
C VAL A 49 4.03 -9.64 -0.02
N LYS A 50 4.30 -10.69 0.78
CA LYS A 50 5.20 -11.77 0.34
C LYS A 50 4.68 -12.47 -0.92
N ALA A 51 3.38 -12.77 -0.95
CA ALA A 51 2.73 -13.38 -2.11
C ALA A 51 2.78 -12.47 -3.34
N ALA A 52 2.56 -11.16 -3.18
CA ALA A 52 2.66 -10.19 -4.27
C ALA A 52 4.07 -10.14 -4.89
N VAL A 53 5.11 -10.23 -4.04
CA VAL A 53 6.51 -10.29 -4.48
C VAL A 53 6.79 -11.61 -5.21
N ASP A 54 6.35 -12.74 -4.66
CA ASP A 54 6.60 -14.06 -5.24
C ASP A 54 5.90 -14.26 -6.58
N MET A 55 4.67 -13.76 -6.72
CA MET A 55 3.89 -13.81 -7.96
C MET A 55 4.27 -12.70 -8.95
N LYS A 56 5.15 -11.76 -8.57
CA LYS A 56 5.45 -10.55 -9.36
C LYS A 56 4.18 -9.80 -9.77
N ALA A 57 3.24 -9.63 -8.84
CA ALA A 57 1.99 -8.94 -9.08
C ALA A 57 2.23 -7.48 -9.52
N ALA A 58 1.35 -6.94 -10.35
CA ALA A 58 1.44 -5.54 -10.76
C ALA A 58 1.05 -4.57 -9.64
N LEU A 59 0.09 -4.96 -8.79
CA LEU A 59 -0.44 -4.13 -7.71
C LEU A 59 -1.01 -4.99 -6.58
N ILE A 60 -1.19 -4.37 -5.41
CA ILE A 60 -1.92 -4.91 -4.27
C ILE A 60 -3.17 -4.07 -4.06
N CYS A 61 -4.35 -4.68 -4.14
CA CYS A 61 -5.61 -4.00 -3.87
C CYS A 61 -6.02 -4.20 -2.40
N VAL A 62 -6.39 -3.12 -1.73
CA VAL A 62 -6.83 -3.13 -0.33
C VAL A 62 -8.17 -2.46 -0.23
N VAL A 63 -9.22 -3.25 -0.04
CA VAL A 63 -10.57 -2.74 0.19
C VAL A 63 -10.76 -2.54 1.69
N THR A 64 -10.97 -1.31 2.13
CA THR A 64 -11.15 -1.04 3.56
C THR A 64 -11.93 0.23 3.88
N ASN A 65 -12.68 0.16 4.98
CA ASN A 65 -13.34 1.32 5.59
C ASN A 65 -12.51 1.94 6.73
N THR A 66 -11.32 1.40 7.02
CA THR A 66 -10.43 1.85 8.11
C THR A 66 -8.98 1.95 7.63
N GLY A 67 -8.17 2.76 8.31
CA GLY A 67 -6.75 2.93 7.94
C GLY A 67 -5.78 1.86 8.48
N ALA A 68 -6.24 0.91 9.31
CA ALA A 68 -5.38 -0.08 9.95
C ALA A 68 -4.62 -1.00 8.96
N PRO A 69 -5.27 -1.65 7.97
CA PRO A 69 -4.58 -2.52 7.02
C PRO A 69 -3.61 -1.76 6.11
N ILE A 70 -3.91 -0.49 5.78
CA ILE A 70 -3.04 0.37 4.98
C ILE A 70 -1.68 0.54 5.68
N ARG A 71 -1.71 0.84 6.99
CA ARG A 71 -0.48 1.01 7.78
C ARG A 71 0.31 -0.28 7.92
N ALA A 72 -0.37 -1.41 8.13
CA ALA A 72 0.27 -2.71 8.24
C ALA A 72 0.95 -3.15 6.93
N ILE A 73 0.32 -2.90 5.78
CA ILE A 73 0.95 -3.17 4.47
C ILE A 73 2.12 -2.21 4.22
N ALA A 74 1.94 -0.92 4.46
CA ALA A 74 2.97 0.08 4.26
C ALA A 74 4.20 -0.15 5.14
N LYS A 75 4.06 -0.80 6.31
CA LYS A 75 5.17 -1.23 7.16
C LYS A 75 6.16 -2.09 6.40
N TYR A 76 5.68 -3.02 5.57
CA TYR A 76 6.52 -3.96 4.81
C TYR A 76 7.07 -3.41 3.50
N ARG A 77 6.80 -2.13 3.18
CA ARG A 77 7.37 -1.39 2.04
C ARG A 77 7.34 -2.21 0.72
N PRO A 78 6.16 -2.62 0.22
CA PRO A 78 6.06 -3.37 -1.04
C PRO A 78 6.68 -2.59 -2.21
N SER A 79 7.20 -3.32 -3.20
CA SER A 79 7.64 -2.75 -4.49
C SER A 79 6.47 -2.51 -5.43
N GLN A 80 5.39 -3.27 -5.24
CA GLN A 80 4.14 -3.10 -5.97
C GLN A 80 3.37 -1.88 -5.46
N ALA A 81 2.64 -1.23 -6.36
CA ALA A 81 1.73 -0.16 -5.99
C ALA A 81 0.57 -0.71 -5.13
N VAL A 82 0.24 -0.02 -4.05
CA VAL A 82 -0.87 -0.40 -3.16
C VAL A 82 -2.07 0.49 -3.47
N VAL A 83 -3.12 -0.06 -4.06
CA VAL A 83 -4.36 0.66 -4.35
C VAL A 83 -5.32 0.46 -3.19
N VAL A 84 -5.69 1.54 -2.52
CA VAL A 84 -6.62 1.48 -1.38
C VAL A 84 -8.00 1.93 -1.81
N VAL A 85 -8.92 0.98 -1.89
CA VAL A 85 -10.31 1.24 -2.25
C VAL A 85 -11.10 1.54 -0.98
N THR A 86 -11.71 2.72 -0.93
CA THR A 86 -12.51 3.15 0.22
C THR A 86 -13.66 4.06 -0.17
N THR A 87 -14.77 3.98 0.55
CA THR A 87 -15.91 4.91 0.41
C THR A 87 -15.73 6.18 1.25
N ARG A 88 -14.80 6.15 2.22
CA ARG A 88 -14.62 7.20 3.22
C ARG A 88 -13.51 8.17 2.83
N LYS A 89 -13.89 9.43 2.58
CA LYS A 89 -12.96 10.52 2.23
C LYS A 89 -11.82 10.71 3.26
N HIS A 90 -12.09 10.53 4.54
CA HIS A 90 -11.07 10.69 5.58
C HIS A 90 -9.97 9.63 5.50
N VAL A 91 -10.34 8.36 5.23
CA VAL A 91 -9.39 7.26 5.07
C VAL A 91 -8.56 7.48 3.80
N ALA A 92 -9.20 7.88 2.71
CA ALA A 92 -8.51 8.20 1.46
C ALA A 92 -7.43 9.29 1.65
N ARG A 93 -7.73 10.35 2.41
CA ARG A 93 -6.74 11.40 2.72
C ARG A 93 -5.61 10.89 3.61
N GLN A 94 -5.93 10.09 4.63
CA GLN A 94 -4.93 9.52 5.53
C GLN A 94 -4.03 8.49 4.82
N CYS A 95 -4.55 7.83 3.79
CA CYS A 95 -3.82 6.86 2.97
C CYS A 95 -2.56 7.47 2.36
N ASN A 96 -2.62 8.71 1.89
CA ASN A 96 -1.51 9.42 1.24
C ASN A 96 -0.28 9.64 2.14
N MET A 97 -0.42 9.48 3.46
CA MET A 97 0.71 9.55 4.39
C MET A 97 1.50 8.24 4.47
N ASN A 98 0.96 7.15 3.93
CA ASN A 98 1.56 5.83 3.98
C ASN A 98 2.31 5.55 2.67
N TYR A 99 3.46 4.89 2.79
CA TYR A 99 4.34 4.55 1.67
C TYR A 99 3.63 3.70 0.61
N GLY A 100 3.80 4.07 -0.66
CA GLY A 100 3.33 3.30 -1.82
C GLY A 100 1.81 3.16 -1.95
N CYS A 101 1.04 3.86 -1.11
CA CYS A 101 -0.42 3.74 -1.06
C CYS A 101 -1.11 4.84 -1.86
N VAL A 102 -1.94 4.44 -2.83
CA VAL A 102 -2.73 5.34 -3.68
C VAL A 102 -4.22 5.09 -3.40
N PRO A 103 -4.96 6.09 -2.88
CA PRO A 103 -6.36 5.92 -2.58
C PRO A 103 -7.26 6.00 -3.82
N LEU A 104 -8.18 5.07 -3.93
CA LEU A 104 -9.31 5.07 -4.85
C LEU A 104 -10.59 5.33 -4.06
N LEU A 105 -11.14 6.55 -4.17
CA LEU A 105 -12.39 6.92 -3.51
C LEU A 105 -13.58 6.45 -4.34
N LEU A 106 -14.32 5.46 -3.84
CA LEU A 106 -15.57 5.02 -4.44
C LEU A 106 -16.71 5.98 -4.12
N ARG A 107 -17.57 6.20 -5.11
CA ARG A 107 -18.80 6.98 -4.92
C ARG A 107 -19.83 6.09 -4.23
N GLN A 108 -20.42 6.56 -3.13
CA GLN A 108 -21.40 5.83 -2.28
C GLN A 108 -22.62 5.22 -3.00
N ARG A 109 -22.85 5.50 -4.29
CA ARG A 109 -23.95 4.90 -5.05
C ARG A 109 -23.71 3.44 -5.42
N GLU A 110 -22.50 2.92 -5.19
CA GLU A 110 -22.04 1.59 -5.58
C GLU A 110 -21.58 0.77 -4.35
N GLU A 111 -22.35 0.76 -3.26
CA GLU A 111 -22.03 -0.10 -2.11
C GLU A 111 -22.07 -1.60 -2.47
N HIS A 112 -22.90 -1.99 -3.45
CA HIS A 112 -22.92 -3.34 -4.03
C HIS A 112 -21.72 -3.66 -4.95
N ALA A 113 -20.92 -2.67 -5.35
CA ALA A 113 -19.73 -2.94 -6.16
C ALA A 113 -18.56 -3.51 -5.33
N MET A 114 -18.56 -3.32 -4.01
CA MET A 114 -17.56 -3.95 -3.14
C MET A 114 -17.68 -5.48 -3.17
N GLU A 115 -18.89 -6.03 -3.32
CA GLU A 115 -19.10 -7.47 -3.47
C GLU A 115 -18.57 -7.94 -4.84
N HIS A 116 -18.89 -7.22 -5.92
CA HIS A 116 -18.39 -7.55 -7.26
C HIS A 116 -16.87 -7.44 -7.43
N ILE A 117 -16.19 -6.55 -6.70
CA ILE A 117 -14.72 -6.44 -6.73
C ILE A 117 -14.05 -7.61 -6.02
N VAL A 118 -14.71 -8.22 -5.03
CA VAL A 118 -14.18 -9.39 -4.29
C VAL A 118 -14.47 -10.70 -5.03
N GLU A 119 -15.44 -10.72 -5.94
CA GLU A 119 -15.81 -11.88 -6.78
C GLU A 119 -14.98 -12.02 -8.07
N LEU A 120 -14.13 -11.04 -8.43
CA LEU A 120 -13.21 -11.08 -9.59
C LEU A 120 -11.83 -11.60 -9.21
#